data_AF-G7EXE6-F1
#
_entry.id   AF-G7EXE6-F1
#
_cell.length_a   1.000
_cell.length_b   1.000
_cell.length_c   1.000
_cell.angle_alpha   90.00
_cell.angle_beta   90.00
_cell.angle_gamma   90.00
#
_symmetry.space_group_name_H-M   'P 1'
#
loop_
_entity.id
_entity.type
_entity.pdbx_description
1 polymer ?
#
loop_
_entity_poly.entity_id
_entity_poly.type
_entity_poly.pdbx_seq_one_letter_code
_entity_poly.pdbx_strand_id
1 'polypeptide(L)'
;MSQIRDLIFSNGERYPILMEENGLPNYWVTLYVTEKLRTSHTQSAISNSLGHLIHLKLWENINDRNLVSEFEQGRLLNDEDVYSIRDHCTLDTRSLKKWLKTSEKNVVKFAAASTASVTPIQKVSNDHASNRMSQIASYLEFLVRTILKTKLIEEEVSNNIEAMKSLLLANKPKGSSGKGLTADPNTKAPPPKAFERILRIVKETSPDNPFKGEEVKFRNAVIFEVMEATGMRAGEILGLQIQDIDFQKGKVAVVRRHDAVEDPRKKQPVAKTNERSIPIDKKITDRLRDYIMDKRAKIPAARKHPYVFVTHKHGKYHGKPISNSTFVNRVLKPAVAIHPELLEEITRHGFRHNFNYKLSKRIDEINKAAKENPKIKPINEKKEIQIRKELNGWSSDKTAETYNLRHIREEADRVMREDMDHWTNRAKKDK
;
A
#
# COMPACT_ATOMS: atom_id res chain seq x y z
N MET A 1 -24.64 -3.00 10.00
CA MET A 1 -23.72 -2.03 9.35
C MET A 1 -23.31 -2.50 7.97
N SER A 2 -23.24 -1.58 7.01
CA SER A 2 -22.81 -1.86 5.63
C SER A 2 -21.40 -2.47 5.55
N GLN A 3 -21.21 -3.39 4.61
CA GLN A 3 -19.95 -4.12 4.42
C GLN A 3 -19.57 -4.21 2.94
N ILE A 4 -18.26 -4.13 2.65
CA ILE A 4 -17.75 -4.35 1.30
C ILE A 4 -17.61 -5.86 1.06
N ARG A 5 -18.20 -6.34 -0.03
CA ARG A 5 -18.09 -7.72 -0.50
C ARG A 5 -17.46 -7.74 -1.89
N ASP A 6 -16.50 -8.62 -2.11
CA ASP A 6 -15.96 -8.87 -3.45
C ASP A 6 -16.72 -10.02 -4.11
N LEU A 7 -17.32 -9.76 -5.27
CA LEU A 7 -17.88 -10.75 -6.18
C LEU A 7 -16.79 -11.16 -7.19
N ILE A 8 -16.80 -12.42 -7.64
CA ILE A 8 -15.91 -12.90 -8.69
C ILE A 8 -16.81 -13.31 -9.87
N PHE A 9 -16.65 -12.65 -11.01
CA PHE A 9 -17.37 -12.97 -12.24
C PHE A 9 -16.71 -14.14 -12.98
N SER A 10 -17.40 -14.70 -13.96
CA SER A 10 -16.92 -15.86 -14.75
C SER A 10 -15.63 -15.57 -15.52
N ASN A 11 -15.41 -14.32 -15.92
CA ASN A 11 -14.18 -13.83 -16.54
C ASN A 11 -13.03 -13.60 -15.54
N GLY A 12 -13.24 -13.89 -14.25
CA GLY A 12 -12.26 -13.68 -13.18
C GLY A 12 -12.25 -12.27 -12.58
N GLU A 13 -13.05 -11.35 -13.11
CA GLU A 13 -13.15 -9.98 -12.59
C GLU A 13 -13.59 -9.97 -11.13
N ARG A 14 -12.82 -9.28 -10.28
CA ARG A 14 -13.15 -9.08 -8.87
C ARG A 14 -13.87 -7.75 -8.71
N TYR A 15 -15.19 -7.80 -8.55
CA TYR A 15 -16.06 -6.63 -8.46
C TYR A 15 -16.43 -6.33 -6.99
N PRO A 16 -15.92 -5.26 -6.38
CA PRO A 16 -16.28 -4.85 -5.03
C PRO A 16 -17.66 -4.17 -5.02
N ILE A 17 -18.52 -4.60 -4.12
CA ILE A 17 -19.87 -4.05 -3.95
C ILE A 17 -20.11 -3.69 -2.48
N LEU A 18 -20.88 -2.63 -2.25
CA LEU A 18 -21.32 -2.22 -0.92
C LEU A 18 -22.64 -2.92 -0.57
N MET A 19 -22.62 -3.80 0.41
CA MET A 19 -23.80 -4.48 0.95
C MET A 19 -24.37 -3.68 2.12
N GLU A 20 -25.69 -3.53 2.16
CA GLU A 20 -26.44 -2.98 3.28
C GLU A 20 -26.74 -4.03 4.36
N GLU A 21 -27.39 -3.60 5.44
CA GLU A 21 -27.70 -4.47 6.59
C GLU A 21 -28.73 -5.55 6.25
N ASN A 22 -29.65 -5.24 5.34
CA ASN A 22 -30.65 -6.16 4.79
C ASN A 22 -30.04 -7.23 3.84
N GLY A 23 -28.72 -7.19 3.61
CA GLY A 23 -28.04 -8.12 2.72
C GLY A 23 -28.18 -7.81 1.23
N LEU A 24 -28.80 -6.69 0.86
CA LEU A 24 -28.90 -6.20 -0.51
C LEU A 24 -27.77 -5.20 -0.83
N PRO A 25 -27.36 -5.09 -2.11
CA PRO A 25 -26.45 -4.03 -2.51
C PRO A 25 -27.06 -2.64 -2.34
N ASN A 26 -26.27 -1.66 -1.86
CA ASN A 26 -26.70 -0.27 -1.89
C ASN A 26 -26.81 0.19 -3.36
N TYR A 27 -28.01 0.59 -3.77
CA TYR A 27 -28.32 0.91 -5.16
C TYR A 27 -27.42 2.00 -5.75
N TRP A 28 -27.39 3.19 -5.14
CA TRP A 28 -26.66 4.35 -5.65
C TRP A 28 -25.15 4.14 -5.71
N VAL A 29 -24.58 3.52 -4.67
CA VAL A 29 -23.16 3.20 -4.63
C VAL A 29 -22.82 2.13 -5.67
N THR A 30 -23.67 1.12 -5.86
CA THR A 30 -23.46 0.08 -6.89
C THR A 30 -23.54 0.66 -8.30
N LEU A 31 -24.48 1.57 -8.56
CA LEU A 31 -24.59 2.27 -9.83
C LEU A 31 -23.33 3.12 -10.09
N TYR A 32 -22.86 3.88 -9.10
CA TYR A 32 -21.64 4.66 -9.19
C TYR A 32 -20.40 3.80 -9.49
N VAL A 33 -20.24 2.67 -8.79
CA VAL A 33 -19.14 1.74 -9.05
C VAL A 33 -19.22 1.23 -10.48
N THR A 34 -20.39 0.81 -10.94
CA THR A 34 -20.59 0.24 -12.28
C THR A 34 -20.30 1.24 -13.38
N GLU A 35 -20.80 2.47 -13.24
CA GLU A 35 -20.74 3.47 -14.30
C GLU A 35 -19.41 4.24 -14.32
N LYS A 36 -18.88 4.60 -13.14
CA LYS A 36 -17.71 5.51 -13.06
C LYS A 36 -16.41 4.78 -12.73
N LEU A 37 -16.45 3.80 -11.82
CA LEU A 37 -15.22 3.23 -11.26
C LEU A 37 -14.76 1.95 -11.97
N ARG A 38 -15.69 1.07 -12.38
CA ARG A 38 -15.39 -0.27 -12.91
C ARG A 38 -14.43 -0.24 -14.11
N THR A 39 -14.62 0.71 -15.02
CA THR A 39 -13.83 0.82 -16.26
C THR A 39 -12.45 1.44 -16.08
N SER A 40 -12.24 2.20 -15.00
CA SER A 40 -11.08 3.08 -14.84
C SER A 40 -10.23 2.76 -13.60
N HIS A 41 -10.74 1.98 -12.66
CA HIS A 41 -10.10 1.71 -11.37
C HIS A 41 -9.86 0.22 -11.15
N THR A 42 -8.72 -0.11 -10.54
CA THR A 42 -8.46 -1.48 -10.05
C THR A 42 -9.41 -1.85 -8.91
N GLN A 43 -9.66 -3.15 -8.69
CA GLN A 43 -10.42 -3.67 -7.54
C GLN A 43 -10.02 -3.00 -6.21
N SER A 44 -8.71 -2.87 -5.96
CA SER A 44 -8.21 -2.29 -4.72
C SER A 44 -8.56 -0.81 -4.56
N ALA A 45 -8.58 -0.07 -5.68
CA ALA A 45 -8.96 1.34 -5.69
C ALA A 45 -10.47 1.50 -5.50
N ILE A 46 -11.29 0.68 -6.17
CA ILE A 46 -12.75 0.64 -5.98
C ILE A 46 -13.08 0.34 -4.51
N SER A 47 -12.45 -0.68 -3.91
CA SER A 47 -12.63 -1.02 -2.50
C SER A 47 -12.28 0.14 -1.56
N ASN A 48 -11.25 0.93 -1.91
CA ASN A 48 -10.87 2.11 -1.14
C ASN A 48 -11.90 3.24 -1.27
N SER A 49 -12.40 3.50 -2.48
CA SER A 49 -13.50 4.45 -2.72
C SER A 49 -14.76 4.05 -1.95
N LEU A 50 -15.15 2.77 -1.97
CA LEU A 50 -16.25 2.25 -1.16
C LEU A 50 -16.04 2.47 0.35
N GLY A 51 -14.80 2.35 0.84
CA GLY A 51 -14.46 2.66 2.22
C GLY A 51 -14.73 4.13 2.58
N HIS A 52 -14.44 5.05 1.66
CA HIS A 52 -14.74 6.47 1.82
C HIS A 52 -16.25 6.75 1.78
N LEU A 53 -17.01 6.04 0.93
CA LEU A 53 -18.47 6.17 0.88
C LEU A 53 -19.16 5.59 2.12
N ILE A 54 -18.62 4.53 2.73
CA ILE A 54 -19.05 4.06 4.05
C ILE A 54 -18.83 5.16 5.11
N HIS A 55 -17.73 5.92 5.00
CA HIS A 55 -17.46 7.01 5.93
C HIS A 55 -18.42 8.19 5.73
N LEU A 56 -18.81 8.49 4.49
CA LEU A 56 -19.88 9.45 4.20
C LEU A 56 -21.23 8.99 4.76
N LYS A 57 -21.61 7.72 4.57
CA LYS A 57 -22.85 7.17 5.16
C LYS A 57 -22.86 7.24 6.69
N LEU A 58 -21.68 7.14 7.31
CA LEU A 58 -21.56 7.35 8.75
C LEU A 58 -21.79 8.82 9.15
N TRP A 59 -21.40 9.76 8.30
CA TRP A 59 -21.74 11.19 8.49
C TRP A 59 -23.25 11.41 8.37
N GLU A 60 -23.89 10.85 7.33
CA GLU A 60 -25.34 10.90 7.14
C GLU A 60 -26.07 10.42 8.40
N ASN A 61 -25.66 9.26 8.95
CA ASN A 61 -26.25 8.70 10.16
C ASN A 61 -26.02 9.56 11.41
N ILE A 62 -24.83 10.13 11.59
CA ILE A 62 -24.51 10.96 12.78
C ILE A 62 -25.31 12.28 12.76
N ASN A 63 -25.55 12.84 11.58
CA ASN A 63 -26.26 14.12 11.44
C ASN A 63 -27.76 13.94 11.17
N ASP A 64 -28.27 12.70 11.20
CA ASP A 64 -29.66 12.34 10.87
C ASP A 64 -30.11 12.91 9.51
N ARG A 65 -29.28 12.72 8.48
CA ARG A 65 -29.51 13.23 7.13
C ARG A 65 -29.63 12.12 6.10
N ASN A 66 -30.38 12.41 5.04
CA ASN A 66 -30.50 11.54 3.89
C ASN A 66 -30.24 12.37 2.62
N LEU A 67 -28.99 12.34 2.14
CA LEU A 67 -28.59 13.18 1.02
C LEU A 67 -29.32 12.81 -0.27
N VAL A 68 -29.72 11.55 -0.44
CA VAL A 68 -30.53 11.13 -1.60
C VAL A 68 -31.85 11.87 -1.61
N SER A 69 -32.59 11.83 -0.50
CA SER A 69 -33.90 12.50 -0.39
C SER A 69 -33.79 14.03 -0.45
N GLU A 70 -32.72 14.60 0.09
CA GLU A 70 -32.46 16.04 -0.03
C GLU A 70 -32.17 16.45 -1.48
N PHE A 71 -31.37 15.67 -2.22
CA PHE A 71 -31.09 15.94 -3.62
C PHE A 71 -32.32 15.72 -4.52
N GLU A 72 -33.18 14.75 -4.22
CA GLU A 72 -34.48 14.58 -4.91
C GLU A 72 -35.36 15.84 -4.77
N GLN A 73 -35.27 16.54 -3.65
CA GLN A 73 -35.96 17.81 -3.38
C GLN A 73 -35.21 19.02 -3.97
N GLY A 74 -34.05 18.83 -4.61
CA GLY A 74 -33.22 19.90 -5.17
C GLY A 74 -32.37 20.65 -4.13
N ARG A 75 -32.30 20.18 -2.88
CA ARG A 75 -31.47 20.79 -1.83
C ARG A 75 -30.02 20.31 -1.96
N LEU A 76 -29.16 21.15 -2.52
CA LEU A 76 -27.72 20.89 -2.61
C LEU A 76 -27.00 21.23 -1.28
N LEU A 77 -25.75 20.76 -1.17
CA LEU A 77 -24.92 21.06 0.00
C LEU A 77 -24.51 22.54 0.03
N ASN A 78 -24.59 23.15 1.21
CA ASN A 78 -24.10 24.50 1.47
C ASN A 78 -22.68 24.50 2.08
N ASP A 79 -22.14 25.68 2.42
CA ASP A 79 -20.82 25.81 3.04
C ASP A 79 -20.69 25.08 4.39
N GLU A 80 -21.72 25.14 5.23
CA GLU A 80 -21.73 24.48 6.55
C GLU A 80 -21.63 22.95 6.39
N ASP A 81 -22.39 22.40 5.43
CA ASP A 81 -22.34 20.98 5.08
C ASP A 81 -20.94 20.58 4.62
N VAL A 82 -20.31 21.39 3.77
CA VAL A 82 -18.96 21.14 3.28
C VAL A 82 -17.94 21.15 4.42
N TYR A 83 -18.03 22.10 5.36
CA TYR A 83 -17.15 22.15 6.52
C TYR A 83 -17.36 20.95 7.46
N SER A 84 -18.62 20.57 7.69
CA SER A 84 -18.98 19.40 8.49
C SER A 84 -18.41 18.11 7.87
N ILE A 85 -18.57 17.91 6.55
CA ILE A 85 -18.01 16.77 5.83
C ILE A 85 -16.47 16.79 5.86
N ARG A 86 -15.84 17.96 5.69
CA ARG A 86 -14.39 18.13 5.77
C ARG A 86 -13.86 17.66 7.11
N ASP A 87 -14.41 18.17 8.19
CA ASP A 87 -13.94 17.88 9.55
C ASP A 87 -14.18 16.41 9.90
N HIS A 88 -15.34 15.87 9.50
CA HIS A 88 -15.62 14.43 9.60
C HIS A 88 -14.64 13.56 8.79
N CYS A 89 -14.19 14.02 7.63
CA CYS A 89 -13.19 13.32 6.82
C CYS A 89 -11.81 13.23 7.50
N THR A 90 -11.52 14.05 8.52
CA THR A 90 -10.29 13.96 9.31
C THR A 90 -10.33 12.85 10.36
N LEU A 91 -11.50 12.28 10.65
CA LEU A 91 -11.68 11.28 11.69
C LEU A 91 -11.42 9.85 11.17
N ASP A 92 -10.87 8.99 12.02
CA ASP A 92 -10.71 7.57 11.75
C ASP A 92 -12.05 6.83 11.83
N THR A 93 -12.41 6.13 10.76
CA THR A 93 -13.69 5.42 10.63
C THR A 93 -13.90 4.37 11.72
N ARG A 94 -12.84 3.65 12.13
CA ARG A 94 -12.96 2.59 13.13
C ARG A 94 -13.24 3.17 14.52
N SER A 95 -12.48 4.20 14.88
CA SER A 95 -12.62 4.93 16.14
C SER A 95 -14.01 5.57 16.23
N LEU A 96 -14.46 6.19 15.13
CA LEU A 96 -15.78 6.80 15.07
C LEU A 96 -16.92 5.79 15.19
N LYS A 97 -16.84 4.63 14.52
CA LYS A 97 -17.81 3.53 14.69
C LYS A 97 -17.85 2.97 16.11
N LYS A 98 -16.71 2.92 16.80
CA LYS A 98 -16.63 2.49 18.21
C LYS A 98 -17.30 3.52 19.12
N TRP A 99 -17.05 4.79 18.88
CA TRP A 99 -17.68 5.90 19.61
C TRP A 99 -19.20 5.89 19.44
N LEU A 100 -19.71 5.79 18.21
CA LEU A 100 -21.15 5.77 17.92
C LEU A 100 -21.87 4.64 18.66
N LYS A 101 -21.33 3.41 18.58
CA LYS A 101 -21.84 2.25 19.33
C LYS A 101 -21.85 2.42 20.86
N THR A 102 -21.02 3.32 21.37
CA THR A 102 -20.94 3.60 22.82
C THR A 102 -21.95 4.69 23.18
N SER A 103 -22.10 5.70 22.33
CA SER A 103 -23.08 6.78 22.46
C SER A 103 -24.53 6.28 22.38
N GLU A 104 -24.80 5.25 21.58
CA GLU A 104 -26.13 4.64 21.44
C GLU A 104 -26.53 3.74 22.63
N LYS A 105 -25.66 3.55 23.62
CA LYS A 105 -26.00 2.73 24.80
C LYS A 105 -26.72 3.56 25.86
N ASN A 106 -27.96 3.18 26.17
CA ASN A 106 -28.77 3.78 27.24
C ASN A 106 -28.21 3.61 28.67
N VAL A 107 -27.11 2.87 28.86
CA VAL A 107 -26.51 2.62 30.18
C VAL A 107 -25.06 3.07 30.16
N VAL A 108 -24.78 4.18 30.85
CA VAL A 108 -23.41 4.66 31.10
C VAL A 108 -22.96 4.12 32.46
N LYS A 109 -21.90 3.29 32.47
CA LYS A 109 -21.26 2.90 33.74
C LYS A 109 -20.55 4.14 34.30
N PHE A 110 -20.90 4.58 35.52
CA PHE A 110 -20.33 5.78 36.14
C PHE A 110 -18.79 5.81 36.20
N ALA A 111 -18.13 4.65 36.28
CA ALA A 111 -16.66 4.55 36.20
C ALA A 111 -16.07 4.95 34.82
N ALA A 112 -16.89 4.99 33.76
CA ALA A 112 -16.53 5.47 32.43
C ALA A 112 -16.81 6.98 32.23
N ALA A 113 -17.28 7.69 33.26
CA ALA A 113 -17.47 9.14 33.25
C ALA A 113 -16.22 9.92 33.72
N SER A 114 -15.13 9.21 34.06
CA SER A 114 -13.83 9.83 34.27
C SER A 114 -13.25 10.31 32.93
N THR A 115 -12.76 11.55 32.87
CA THR A 115 -12.08 12.11 31.69
C THR A 115 -10.90 11.26 31.22
N ALA A 116 -10.32 10.43 32.10
CA ALA A 116 -9.26 9.46 31.77
C ALA A 116 -9.74 8.22 30.98
N SER A 117 -11.05 7.96 30.93
CA SER A 117 -11.64 6.77 30.28
C SER A 117 -12.23 7.03 28.89
N VAL A 118 -12.31 8.29 28.45
CA VAL A 118 -12.77 8.66 27.10
C VAL A 118 -11.62 8.49 26.12
N THR A 119 -11.65 7.41 25.32
CA THR A 119 -10.68 7.26 24.23
C THR A 119 -10.97 8.30 23.16
N PRO A 120 -10.06 9.24 22.86
CA PRO A 120 -10.30 10.26 21.85
C PRO A 120 -10.45 9.61 20.47
N ILE A 121 -11.34 10.18 19.65
CA ILE A 121 -11.49 9.77 18.26
C ILE A 121 -10.18 10.09 17.53
N GLN A 122 -9.55 9.04 17.02
CA GLN A 122 -8.27 9.17 16.30
C GLN A 122 -8.48 9.94 14.99
N LYS A 123 -7.46 10.69 14.58
CA LYS A 123 -7.44 11.39 13.28
C LYS A 123 -6.61 10.61 12.25
N VAL A 124 -6.99 10.75 10.99
CA VAL A 124 -6.23 10.23 9.83
C VAL A 124 -5.28 11.31 9.28
N SER A 125 -4.33 10.93 8.43
CA SER A 125 -3.46 11.90 7.78
C SER A 125 -4.24 12.84 6.86
N ASN A 126 -3.75 14.07 6.68
CA ASN A 126 -4.35 15.04 5.76
C ASN A 126 -4.46 14.50 4.33
N ASP A 127 -3.46 13.72 3.86
CA ASP A 127 -3.51 13.08 2.54
C ASP A 127 -4.67 12.09 2.43
N HIS A 128 -4.92 11.30 3.49
CA HIS A 128 -6.02 10.36 3.51
C HIS A 128 -7.37 11.08 3.54
N ALA A 129 -7.51 12.12 4.37
CA ALA A 129 -8.71 12.95 4.45
C ALA A 129 -8.99 13.69 3.12
N SER A 130 -7.95 14.23 2.48
CA SER A 130 -8.05 14.89 1.16
C SER A 130 -8.46 13.92 0.05
N ASN A 131 -7.90 12.71 0.03
CA ASN A 131 -8.33 11.66 -0.89
C ASN A 131 -9.79 11.25 -0.63
N ARG A 132 -10.17 11.10 0.64
CA ARG A 132 -11.56 10.80 1.04
C ARG A 132 -12.54 11.86 0.53
N MET A 133 -12.26 13.15 0.77
CA MET A 133 -13.07 14.25 0.26
C MET A 133 -13.15 14.27 -1.27
N SER A 134 -12.05 13.98 -1.97
CA SER A 134 -12.04 13.92 -3.43
C SER A 134 -13.01 12.85 -3.96
N GLN A 135 -12.98 11.67 -3.35
CA GLN A 135 -13.85 10.55 -3.74
C GLN A 135 -15.32 10.81 -3.37
N ILE A 136 -15.56 11.43 -2.21
CA ILE A 136 -16.90 11.87 -1.81
C ILE A 136 -17.45 12.92 -2.79
N ALA A 137 -16.66 13.93 -3.15
CA ALA A 137 -17.10 14.96 -4.10
C ALA A 137 -17.47 14.38 -5.47
N SER A 138 -16.66 13.46 -6.00
CA SER A 138 -16.98 12.77 -7.26
C SER A 138 -18.23 11.90 -7.17
N TYR A 139 -18.48 11.26 -6.03
CA TYR A 139 -19.70 10.48 -5.81
C TYR A 139 -20.94 11.36 -5.68
N LEU A 140 -20.85 12.46 -4.92
CA LEU A 140 -21.97 13.38 -4.72
C LEU A 140 -22.35 14.10 -6.01
N GLU A 141 -21.37 14.57 -6.79
CA GLU A 141 -21.62 15.10 -8.14
C GLU A 141 -22.35 14.07 -9.00
N PHE A 142 -21.86 12.83 -9.03
CA PHE A 142 -22.52 11.76 -9.78
C PHE A 142 -23.95 11.53 -9.30
N LEU A 143 -24.16 11.46 -7.99
CA LEU A 143 -25.45 11.20 -7.38
C LEU A 143 -26.46 12.30 -7.76
N VAL A 144 -26.09 13.57 -7.58
CA VAL A 144 -26.96 14.70 -7.90
C VAL A 144 -27.25 14.76 -9.40
N ARG A 145 -26.25 14.61 -10.28
CA ARG A 145 -26.47 14.62 -11.73
C ARG A 145 -27.38 13.48 -12.19
N THR A 146 -27.29 12.32 -11.54
CA THR A 146 -28.15 11.17 -11.86
C THR A 146 -29.58 11.38 -11.37
N ILE A 147 -29.78 11.90 -10.15
CA ILE A 147 -31.11 12.17 -9.57
C ILE A 147 -31.82 13.31 -10.34
N LEU A 148 -31.11 14.41 -10.59
CA LEU A 148 -31.67 15.61 -11.23
C LEU A 148 -31.58 15.57 -12.76
N LYS A 149 -31.39 14.38 -13.37
CA LYS A 149 -31.12 14.23 -14.81
C LYS A 149 -32.11 14.96 -15.71
N THR A 150 -33.40 14.96 -15.36
CA THR A 150 -34.46 15.64 -16.13
C THR A 150 -34.42 17.16 -16.00
N LYS A 151 -33.87 17.69 -14.90
CA LYS A 151 -33.70 19.13 -14.63
C LYS A 151 -32.34 19.68 -15.04
N LEU A 152 -31.41 18.83 -15.49
CA LEU A 152 -30.07 19.25 -15.96
C LEU A 152 -30.09 20.14 -17.22
N ILE A 153 -31.25 20.28 -17.87
CA ILE A 153 -31.44 21.18 -19.02
C ILE A 153 -31.36 22.64 -18.55
N GLU A 154 -31.65 22.91 -17.28
CA GLU A 154 -31.51 24.23 -16.65
C GLU A 154 -30.02 24.49 -16.33
N GLU A 155 -29.44 25.49 -17.00
CA GLU A 155 -28.01 25.85 -16.85
C GLU A 155 -27.64 26.15 -15.39
N GLU A 156 -28.54 26.79 -14.65
CA GLU A 156 -28.38 27.10 -13.23
C GLU A 156 -28.19 25.84 -12.38
N VAL A 157 -28.95 24.77 -12.64
CA VAL A 157 -28.83 23.50 -11.92
C VAL A 157 -27.46 22.87 -12.17
N SER A 158 -26.97 22.88 -13.41
CA SER A 158 -25.63 22.34 -13.71
C SER A 158 -24.53 23.17 -13.06
N ASN A 159 -24.62 24.51 -13.10
CA ASN A 159 -23.66 25.41 -12.48
C ASN A 159 -23.60 25.24 -10.96
N ASN A 160 -24.75 25.07 -10.31
CA ASN A 160 -24.82 24.84 -8.87
C ASN A 160 -24.18 23.51 -8.45
N ILE A 161 -24.33 22.45 -9.26
CA ILE A 161 -23.66 21.16 -9.03
C ILE A 161 -22.14 21.30 -9.14
N GLU A 162 -21.66 22.04 -10.14
CA GLU A 162 -20.23 22.28 -10.34
C GLU A 162 -19.63 23.16 -9.24
N ALA A 163 -20.38 24.17 -8.78
CA ALA A 163 -20.02 24.98 -7.63
C ALA A 163 -19.91 24.14 -6.36
N MET A 164 -20.90 23.28 -6.07
CA MET A 164 -20.88 22.36 -4.92
C MET A 164 -19.64 21.44 -4.93
N LYS A 165 -19.34 20.84 -6.09
CA LYS A 165 -18.14 20.01 -6.24
C LYS A 165 -16.88 20.85 -6.00
N SER A 166 -16.78 22.01 -6.63
CA SER A 166 -15.61 22.89 -6.50
C SER A 166 -15.38 23.32 -5.06
N LEU A 167 -16.46 23.62 -4.32
CA LEU A 167 -16.41 23.97 -2.91
C LEU A 167 -15.88 22.82 -2.04
N LEU A 168 -16.36 21.59 -2.26
CA LEU A 168 -15.82 20.38 -1.61
C LEU A 168 -14.33 20.21 -1.92
N LEU A 169 -13.91 20.43 -3.17
CA LEU A 169 -12.52 20.25 -3.57
C LEU A 169 -11.59 21.34 -3.04
N ALA A 170 -12.07 22.58 -2.92
CA ALA A 170 -11.32 23.71 -2.37
C ALA A 170 -11.08 23.58 -0.86
N ASN A 171 -12.00 22.94 -0.15
CA ASN A 171 -11.95 22.74 1.31
C ASN A 171 -11.18 21.49 1.75
N LYS A 172 -10.51 20.79 0.85
CA LYS A 172 -9.68 19.63 1.22
C LYS A 172 -8.58 20.04 2.22
N PRO A 173 -8.30 19.22 3.25
CA PRO A 173 -7.12 19.40 4.08
C PRO A 173 -5.86 19.48 3.22
N LYS A 174 -5.02 20.48 3.47
CA LYS A 174 -3.73 20.59 2.80
C LYS A 174 -2.81 19.48 3.30
N GLY A 175 -2.53 18.54 2.41
CA GLY A 175 -1.56 17.47 2.63
C GLY A 175 -0.13 18.00 2.65
N SER A 176 0.76 17.30 3.36
CA SER A 176 2.20 17.45 3.13
C SER A 176 2.51 16.63 1.89
N SER A 177 2.37 17.25 0.72
CA SER A 177 2.60 16.60 -0.57
C SER A 177 4.09 16.30 -0.79
N GLY A 178 4.71 15.49 0.07
CA GLY A 178 6.11 15.07 -0.03
C GLY A 178 7.06 16.22 -0.32
N LYS A 179 6.82 17.41 0.23
CA LYS A 179 7.71 18.56 0.10
C LYS A 179 8.60 18.63 1.34
N GLY A 180 9.90 18.74 1.13
CA GLY A 180 10.91 18.84 2.20
C GLY A 180 11.57 17.51 2.58
N LEU A 181 12.22 17.48 3.73
CA LEU A 181 13.06 16.38 4.24
C LEU A 181 12.37 15.00 4.29
N THR A 182 11.04 14.96 4.32
CA THR A 182 10.21 13.73 4.40
C THR A 182 9.91 13.08 3.03
N ALA A 183 10.35 13.72 1.95
CA ALA A 183 10.19 13.24 0.57
C ALA A 183 11.15 12.10 0.23
N ASP A 184 12.34 12.09 0.84
CA ASP A 184 13.39 11.13 0.58
C ASP A 184 13.00 9.75 1.12
N PRO A 185 12.76 8.74 0.26
CA PRO A 185 12.41 7.40 0.69
C PRO A 185 13.51 6.74 1.55
N ASN A 186 14.77 7.19 1.44
CA ASN A 186 15.88 6.66 2.22
C ASN A 186 15.81 7.10 3.69
N THR A 187 15.22 8.25 4.00
CA THR A 187 14.96 8.64 5.41
C THR A 187 13.92 7.74 6.09
N LYS A 188 13.12 7.02 5.29
CA LYS A 188 12.12 6.05 5.76
C LYS A 188 12.60 4.61 5.64
N ALA A 189 13.80 4.39 5.09
CA ALA A 189 14.37 3.07 4.97
C ALA A 189 15.00 2.67 6.31
N PRO A 190 14.62 1.51 6.88
CA PRO A 190 15.28 1.01 8.07
C PRO A 190 16.79 0.90 7.86
N PRO A 191 17.61 1.03 8.92
CA PRO A 191 19.03 0.78 8.83
C PRO A 191 19.29 -0.58 8.17
N PRO A 192 20.31 -0.74 7.30
CA PRO A 192 20.64 -2.02 6.68
C PRO A 192 20.76 -3.19 7.68
N LYS A 193 21.21 -2.88 8.91
CA LYS A 193 21.30 -3.83 10.04
C LYS A 193 19.94 -4.44 10.43
N ALA A 194 18.84 -3.71 10.28
CA ALA A 194 17.50 -4.21 10.57
C ALA A 194 17.10 -5.33 9.58
N PHE A 195 17.45 -5.19 8.31
CA PHE A 195 17.20 -6.22 7.28
C PHE A 195 18.05 -7.48 7.49
N GLU A 196 19.30 -7.32 7.90
CA GLU A 196 20.14 -8.46 8.30
C GLU A 196 19.58 -9.18 9.53
N ARG A 197 19.12 -8.42 10.53
CA ARG A 197 18.51 -8.98 11.75
C ARG A 197 17.23 -9.74 11.45
N ILE A 198 16.30 -9.19 10.65
CA ILE A 198 15.06 -9.90 10.32
C ILE A 198 15.35 -11.19 9.54
N LEU A 199 16.30 -11.18 8.60
CA LEU A 199 16.71 -12.39 7.87
C LEU A 199 17.32 -13.46 8.79
N ARG A 200 18.07 -13.04 9.82
CA ARG A 200 18.59 -13.96 10.84
C ARG A 200 17.48 -14.54 11.71
N ILE A 201 16.48 -13.74 12.10
CA ILE A 201 15.35 -14.18 12.92
C ILE A 201 14.51 -15.23 12.17
N VAL A 202 14.22 -14.98 10.90
CA VAL A 202 13.31 -15.84 10.12
C VAL A 202 13.97 -17.10 9.56
N LYS A 203 15.29 -17.24 9.68
CA LYS A 203 16.00 -18.50 9.37
C LYS A 203 15.39 -19.67 10.12
N GLU A 204 15.33 -20.83 9.48
CA GLU A 204 14.65 -22.03 9.97
C GLU A 204 15.26 -22.55 11.28
N THR A 205 16.59 -22.47 11.36
CA THR A 205 17.39 -22.89 12.52
C THR A 205 17.45 -21.85 13.62
N SER A 206 16.88 -20.66 13.42
CA SER A 206 16.92 -19.60 14.42
C SER A 206 16.07 -19.96 15.64
N PRO A 207 16.60 -19.84 16.86
CA PRO A 207 15.81 -20.00 18.09
C PRO A 207 14.76 -18.89 18.23
N ASP A 208 15.04 -17.70 17.70
CA ASP A 208 14.16 -16.53 17.75
C ASP A 208 13.03 -16.59 16.69
N ASN A 209 12.95 -17.67 15.90
CA ASN A 209 11.99 -17.75 14.80
C ASN A 209 10.55 -17.82 15.34
N PRO A 210 9.67 -16.83 15.06
CA PRO A 210 8.33 -16.77 15.62
C PRO A 210 7.37 -17.82 15.05
N PHE A 211 7.76 -18.52 13.99
CA PHE A 211 6.87 -19.41 13.25
C PHE A 211 6.95 -20.85 13.76
N LYS A 212 5.80 -21.51 13.85
CA LYS A 212 5.69 -22.91 14.25
C LYS A 212 5.58 -23.83 13.03
N GLY A 213 6.32 -24.94 13.08
CA GLY A 213 6.38 -25.96 12.02
C GLY A 213 7.49 -25.68 11.01
N GLU A 214 8.25 -26.74 10.67
CA GLU A 214 9.40 -26.68 9.77
C GLU A 214 9.03 -26.08 8.41
N GLU A 215 7.91 -26.52 7.82
CA GLU A 215 7.45 -26.08 6.51
C GLU A 215 7.05 -24.59 6.46
N VAL A 216 6.49 -24.09 7.57
CA VAL A 216 6.12 -22.68 7.72
C VAL A 216 7.36 -21.81 7.88
N LYS A 217 8.33 -22.25 8.70
CA LYS A 217 9.61 -21.58 8.88
C LYS A 217 10.36 -21.48 7.55
N PHE A 218 10.50 -22.60 6.84
CA PHE A 218 11.19 -22.67 5.54
C PHE A 218 10.54 -21.75 4.52
N ARG A 219 9.23 -21.87 4.31
CA ARG A 219 8.49 -21.01 3.40
C ARG A 219 8.69 -19.53 3.72
N ASN A 220 8.57 -19.15 4.99
CA ASN A 220 8.68 -17.75 5.39
C ASN A 220 10.12 -17.24 5.19
N ALA A 221 11.14 -18.03 5.51
CA ALA A 221 12.53 -17.70 5.23
C ALA A 221 12.75 -17.42 3.73
N VAL A 222 12.30 -18.33 2.85
CA VAL A 222 12.40 -18.15 1.39
C VAL A 222 11.69 -16.89 0.92
N ILE A 223 10.50 -16.57 1.46
CA ILE A 223 9.78 -15.33 1.14
C ILE A 223 10.66 -14.10 1.43
N PHE A 224 11.26 -14.02 2.62
CA PHE A 224 12.10 -12.88 3.01
C PHE A 224 13.40 -12.82 2.20
N GLU A 225 14.02 -13.95 1.92
CA GLU A 225 15.24 -14.04 1.09
C GLU A 225 14.99 -13.56 -0.34
N VAL A 226 13.87 -13.97 -0.95
CA VAL A 226 13.50 -13.49 -2.30
C VAL A 226 13.17 -12.00 -2.28
N MET A 227 12.44 -11.51 -1.27
CA MET A 227 12.16 -10.08 -1.13
C MET A 227 13.44 -9.25 -0.99
N GLU A 228 14.41 -9.74 -0.23
CA GLU A 228 15.71 -9.08 -0.06
C GLU A 228 16.53 -9.08 -1.35
N ALA A 229 16.59 -10.21 -2.05
CA ALA A 229 17.39 -10.33 -3.27
C ALA A 229 16.83 -9.50 -4.44
N THR A 230 15.50 -9.36 -4.52
CA THR A 230 14.82 -8.79 -5.70
C THR A 230 14.19 -7.42 -5.48
N GLY A 231 13.97 -7.01 -4.23
CA GLY A 231 13.17 -5.82 -3.91
C GLY A 231 11.69 -5.93 -4.34
N MET A 232 11.20 -7.15 -4.60
CA MET A 232 9.81 -7.40 -4.97
C MET A 232 8.87 -7.00 -3.84
N ARG A 233 7.75 -6.38 -4.19
CA ARG A 233 6.70 -6.05 -3.21
C ARG A 233 5.97 -7.31 -2.78
N ALA A 234 5.35 -7.28 -1.59
CA ALA A 234 4.51 -8.37 -1.10
C ALA A 234 3.46 -8.85 -2.12
N GLY A 235 2.81 -7.94 -2.85
CA GLY A 235 1.85 -8.32 -3.90
C GLY A 235 2.48 -9.08 -5.06
N GLU A 236 3.72 -8.73 -5.44
CA GLU A 236 4.48 -9.39 -6.52
C GLU A 236 4.93 -10.79 -6.06
N ILE A 237 5.39 -10.94 -4.81
CA ILE A 237 5.75 -12.23 -4.21
C ILE A 237 4.56 -13.18 -4.11
N LEU A 238 3.41 -12.67 -3.65
CA LEU A 238 2.20 -13.48 -3.49
C LEU A 238 1.52 -13.82 -4.83
N GLY A 239 1.81 -13.05 -5.88
CA GLY A 239 1.36 -13.30 -7.25
C GLY A 239 2.28 -14.23 -8.04
N LEU A 240 3.49 -14.51 -7.54
CA LEU A 240 4.50 -15.31 -8.24
C LEU A 240 4.00 -16.73 -8.53
N GLN A 241 4.10 -17.14 -9.79
CA GLN A 241 3.78 -18.47 -10.26
C GLN A 241 5.07 -19.27 -10.55
N ILE A 242 4.99 -20.61 -10.54
CA ILE A 242 6.16 -21.47 -10.77
C ILE A 242 6.80 -21.20 -12.15
N GLN A 243 5.97 -20.97 -13.17
CA GLN A 243 6.42 -20.64 -14.53
C GLN A 243 7.18 -19.30 -14.66
N ASP A 244 7.10 -18.44 -13.64
CA ASP A 244 7.81 -17.15 -13.63
C ASP A 244 9.27 -17.32 -13.23
N ILE A 245 9.69 -18.52 -12.82
CA ILE A 245 11.04 -18.81 -12.32
C ILE A 245 11.81 -19.60 -13.39
N ASP A 246 12.83 -18.96 -13.96
CA ASP A 246 13.80 -19.64 -14.82
C ASP A 246 14.96 -20.15 -13.96
N PHE A 247 14.88 -21.42 -13.57
CA PHE A 247 15.88 -22.08 -12.74
C PHE A 247 17.24 -22.29 -13.44
N GLN A 248 17.28 -22.26 -14.78
CA GLN A 248 18.51 -22.44 -15.54
C GLN A 248 19.26 -21.11 -15.67
N LYS A 249 18.54 -20.04 -16.00
CA LYS A 249 19.11 -18.70 -16.16
C LYS A 249 19.21 -17.93 -14.84
N GLY A 250 18.64 -18.45 -13.75
CA GLY A 250 18.61 -17.78 -12.45
C GLY A 250 17.83 -16.47 -12.52
N LYS A 251 16.58 -16.51 -13.00
CA LYS A 251 15.73 -15.32 -13.13
C LYS A 251 14.35 -15.53 -12.56
N VAL A 252 13.77 -14.46 -12.01
CA VAL A 252 12.37 -14.40 -11.58
C VAL A 252 11.67 -13.28 -12.33
N ALA A 253 10.55 -13.62 -12.98
CA ALA A 253 9.72 -12.65 -13.68
C ALA A 253 8.61 -12.10 -12.78
N VAL A 254 8.36 -10.80 -12.88
CA VAL A 254 7.15 -10.17 -12.35
C VAL A 254 6.19 -9.99 -13.52
N VAL A 255 5.07 -10.69 -13.50
CA VAL A 255 4.06 -10.69 -14.57
C VAL A 255 2.74 -10.12 -14.03
N ARG A 256 2.06 -9.29 -14.83
CA ARG A 256 0.78 -8.66 -14.48
C ARG A 256 -0.39 -9.56 -14.88
N ARG A 257 -0.94 -10.28 -13.91
CA ARG A 257 -2.12 -11.15 -14.10
C ARG A 257 -3.35 -10.57 -13.41
N HIS A 258 -3.88 -9.46 -13.91
CA HIS A 258 -5.14 -8.92 -13.37
C HIS A 258 -6.29 -9.86 -13.71
N ASP A 259 -7.21 -10.04 -12.77
CA ASP A 259 -8.44 -10.82 -12.95
C ASP A 259 -8.21 -12.28 -13.37
N ALA A 260 -7.08 -12.85 -12.94
CA ALA A 260 -6.73 -14.24 -13.23
C ALA A 260 -7.81 -15.19 -12.68
N VAL A 261 -8.42 -15.97 -13.59
CA VAL A 261 -9.51 -16.91 -13.29
C VAL A 261 -9.03 -18.04 -12.38
N GLU A 262 -7.78 -18.46 -12.54
CA GLU A 262 -7.16 -19.50 -11.73
C GLU A 262 -6.83 -19.05 -10.30
N ASP A 263 -6.89 -17.75 -9.99
CA ASP A 263 -6.63 -17.25 -8.64
C ASP A 263 -7.87 -17.38 -7.74
N PRO A 264 -7.87 -18.27 -6.73
CA PRO A 264 -9.03 -18.49 -5.89
C PRO A 264 -9.28 -17.36 -4.87
N ARG A 265 -8.39 -16.35 -4.79
CA ARG A 265 -8.45 -15.30 -3.78
C ARG A 265 -9.42 -14.20 -4.22
N LYS A 266 -10.38 -13.87 -3.35
CA LYS A 266 -11.29 -12.72 -3.52
C LYS A 266 -10.55 -11.37 -3.63
N LYS A 267 -9.42 -11.25 -2.95
CA LYS A 267 -8.53 -10.08 -3.01
C LYS A 267 -7.21 -10.52 -3.62
N GLN A 268 -7.16 -10.49 -4.94
CA GLN A 268 -6.00 -10.92 -5.69
C GLN A 268 -4.80 -9.99 -5.42
N PRO A 269 -3.62 -10.53 -5.07
CA PRO A 269 -2.38 -9.78 -5.12
C PRO A 269 -1.97 -9.56 -6.58
N VAL A 270 -1.97 -8.29 -7.01
CA VAL A 270 -1.58 -7.89 -8.38
C VAL A 270 -0.36 -6.98 -8.36
N ALA A 271 0.48 -7.11 -9.39
CA ALA A 271 1.64 -6.26 -9.59
C ALA A 271 1.20 -4.87 -10.07
N LYS A 272 1.48 -3.85 -9.26
CA LYS A 272 1.25 -2.44 -9.63
C LYS A 272 2.29 -1.92 -10.61
N THR A 273 3.45 -2.55 -10.70
CA THR A 273 4.57 -2.16 -11.56
C THR A 273 4.53 -2.88 -12.90
N ASN A 274 5.28 -2.35 -13.88
CA ASN A 274 5.46 -2.99 -15.17
C ASN A 274 6.15 -4.34 -15.01
N GLU A 275 5.91 -5.20 -15.99
CA GLU A 275 6.54 -6.51 -16.07
C GLU A 275 8.04 -6.37 -16.26
N ARG A 276 8.79 -7.30 -15.67
CA ARG A 276 10.25 -7.32 -15.72
C ARG A 276 10.80 -8.67 -15.34
N SER A 277 12.03 -8.92 -15.73
CA SER A 277 12.79 -10.10 -15.29
C SER A 277 13.95 -9.65 -14.39
N ILE A 278 14.03 -10.24 -13.20
CA ILE A 278 15.02 -9.90 -12.19
C ILE A 278 16.01 -11.07 -12.06
N PRO A 279 17.32 -10.86 -12.26
CA PRO A 279 18.31 -11.90 -12.00
C PRO A 279 18.38 -12.20 -10.51
N ILE A 280 18.48 -13.49 -10.17
CA ILE A 280 18.68 -13.99 -8.81
C ILE A 280 19.89 -14.91 -8.79
N ASP A 281 20.57 -14.97 -7.64
CA ASP A 281 21.72 -15.86 -7.51
C ASP A 281 21.30 -17.35 -7.42
N LYS A 282 22.30 -18.22 -7.52
CA LYS A 282 22.10 -19.67 -7.43
C LYS A 282 21.50 -20.10 -6.09
N LYS A 283 21.89 -19.43 -4.99
CA LYS A 283 21.40 -19.75 -3.65
C LYS A 283 19.89 -19.53 -3.55
N ILE A 284 19.38 -18.40 -4.02
CA ILE A 284 17.94 -18.10 -4.04
C ILE A 284 17.20 -19.05 -4.98
N THR A 285 17.81 -19.37 -6.13
CA THR A 285 17.25 -20.31 -7.11
C THR A 285 17.06 -21.71 -6.52
N ASP A 286 18.09 -22.22 -5.84
CA ASP A 286 18.05 -23.53 -5.18
C ASP A 286 17.05 -23.53 -4.02
N ARG A 287 17.03 -22.47 -3.21
CA ARG A 287 16.04 -22.29 -2.12
C ARG A 287 14.59 -22.30 -2.61
N LEU A 288 14.31 -21.64 -3.74
CA LEU A 288 13.00 -21.69 -4.39
C LEU A 288 12.69 -23.10 -4.91
N ARG A 289 13.66 -23.78 -5.51
CA ARG A 289 13.51 -25.15 -6.01
C ARG A 289 13.17 -26.11 -4.88
N ASP A 290 13.94 -26.11 -3.80
CA ASP A 290 13.73 -26.95 -2.61
C ASP A 290 12.33 -26.72 -2.02
N TYR A 291 11.91 -25.45 -1.91
CA TYR A 291 10.57 -25.14 -1.45
C TYR A 291 9.49 -25.74 -2.35
N ILE A 292 9.62 -25.55 -3.67
CA ILE A 292 8.61 -25.97 -4.65
C ILE A 292 8.53 -27.49 -4.74
N MET A 293 9.67 -28.15 -4.81
CA MET A 293 9.79 -29.59 -5.08
C MET A 293 9.62 -30.43 -3.81
N ASP A 294 10.20 -30.02 -2.69
CA ASP A 294 10.29 -30.89 -1.51
C ASP A 294 9.23 -30.59 -0.45
N LYS A 295 8.67 -29.37 -0.47
CA LYS A 295 7.75 -28.90 0.57
C LYS A 295 6.36 -28.64 0.00
N ARG A 296 6.25 -27.79 -1.00
CA ARG A 296 4.98 -27.41 -1.66
C ARG A 296 4.35 -28.60 -2.40
N ALA A 297 5.13 -29.39 -3.14
CA ALA A 297 4.61 -30.49 -3.95
C ALA A 297 3.93 -31.59 -3.12
N LYS A 298 4.34 -31.76 -1.85
CA LYS A 298 3.74 -32.71 -0.90
C LYS A 298 2.28 -32.38 -0.55
N ILE A 299 1.80 -31.17 -0.85
CA ILE A 299 0.41 -30.77 -0.58
C ILE A 299 -0.45 -30.96 -1.83
N PRO A 300 -1.39 -31.93 -1.86
CA PRO A 300 -2.22 -32.18 -3.04
C PRO A 300 -3.00 -30.96 -3.54
N ALA A 301 -3.52 -30.13 -2.64
CA ALA A 301 -4.26 -28.93 -3.00
C ALA A 301 -3.38 -27.86 -3.67
N ALA A 302 -2.09 -27.77 -3.33
CA ALA A 302 -1.16 -26.81 -3.93
C ALA A 302 -0.82 -27.17 -5.39
N ARG A 303 -0.91 -28.45 -5.76
CA ARG A 303 -0.69 -28.92 -7.14
C ARG A 303 -1.79 -28.49 -8.11
N LYS A 304 -2.92 -27.97 -7.62
CA LYS A 304 -4.08 -27.54 -8.43
C LYS A 304 -4.00 -26.11 -8.93
N HIS A 305 -2.94 -25.37 -8.58
CA HIS A 305 -2.77 -23.98 -9.01
C HIS A 305 -1.27 -23.65 -9.18
N PRO A 306 -0.91 -22.58 -9.92
CA PRO A 306 0.48 -22.30 -10.26
C PRO A 306 1.25 -21.47 -9.21
N TYR A 307 0.57 -20.88 -8.21
CA TYR A 307 1.21 -19.98 -7.23
C TYR A 307 2.26 -20.66 -6.35
N VAL A 308 3.42 -20.01 -6.19
CA VAL A 308 4.56 -20.54 -5.43
C VAL A 308 4.22 -20.71 -3.95
N PHE A 309 3.91 -19.61 -3.24
CA PHE A 309 3.78 -19.63 -1.78
C PHE A 309 2.37 -19.99 -1.29
N VAL A 310 2.27 -21.09 -0.54
CA VAL A 310 1.00 -21.68 -0.06
C VAL A 310 0.89 -21.75 1.46
N THR A 311 -0.34 -21.94 1.93
CA THR A 311 -0.65 -22.14 3.35
C THR A 311 -0.38 -23.58 3.77
N HIS A 312 0.60 -23.79 4.65
CA HIS A 312 0.96 -25.09 5.22
C HIS A 312 0.13 -25.51 6.44
N LYS A 313 -0.56 -24.56 7.09
CA LYS A 313 -1.41 -24.90 8.23
C LYS A 313 -2.60 -25.74 7.76
N HIS A 314 -2.78 -26.92 8.36
CA HIS A 314 -3.94 -27.78 8.12
C HIS A 314 -5.26 -27.05 8.44
N GLY A 315 -6.27 -27.30 7.60
CA GLY A 315 -7.61 -26.69 7.70
C GLY A 315 -8.13 -26.20 6.34
N LYS A 316 -9.17 -25.35 6.36
CA LYS A 316 -9.90 -24.87 5.17
C LYS A 316 -9.04 -24.25 4.06
N TYR A 317 -7.89 -23.69 4.43
CA TYR A 317 -6.98 -22.99 3.51
C TYR A 317 -5.70 -23.78 3.20
N HIS A 318 -5.56 -25.01 3.68
CA HIS A 318 -4.38 -25.83 3.45
C HIS A 318 -4.10 -26.01 1.94
N GLY A 319 -2.86 -25.73 1.54
CA GLY A 319 -2.42 -25.75 0.14
C GLY A 319 -2.92 -24.60 -0.72
N LYS A 320 -3.75 -23.67 -0.22
CA LYS A 320 -4.19 -22.50 -0.99
C LYS A 320 -3.13 -21.39 -1.00
N PRO A 321 -3.11 -20.51 -2.03
CA PRO A 321 -2.18 -19.40 -2.12
C PRO A 321 -2.31 -18.45 -0.93
N ILE A 322 -1.19 -17.92 -0.43
CA ILE A 322 -1.19 -16.98 0.69
C ILE A 322 -1.89 -15.67 0.28
N SER A 323 -2.76 -15.15 1.14
CA SER A 323 -3.40 -13.84 0.95
C SER A 323 -2.53 -12.70 1.49
N ASN A 324 -2.77 -11.47 1.00
CA ASN A 324 -2.14 -10.26 1.56
C ASN A 324 -2.35 -10.12 3.08
N SER A 325 -3.55 -10.45 3.57
CA SER A 325 -3.86 -10.37 5.00
C SER A 325 -3.08 -11.39 5.82
N THR A 326 -2.88 -12.59 5.30
CA THR A 326 -2.06 -13.63 5.94
C THR A 326 -0.59 -13.24 5.93
N PHE A 327 -0.07 -12.73 4.81
CA PHE A 327 1.31 -12.23 4.75
C PHE A 327 1.53 -11.14 5.82
N VAL A 328 0.69 -10.11 5.87
CA VAL A 328 0.86 -9.02 6.84
C VAL A 328 0.74 -9.51 8.29
N ASN A 329 -0.33 -10.24 8.62
CA ASN A 329 -0.64 -10.54 10.02
C ASN A 329 0.01 -11.82 10.56
N ARG A 330 0.47 -12.73 9.69
CA ARG A 330 1.02 -14.04 10.08
C ARG A 330 2.44 -14.29 9.59
N VAL A 331 3.00 -13.42 8.76
CA VAL A 331 4.39 -13.50 8.30
C VAL A 331 5.16 -12.25 8.75
N LEU A 332 4.80 -11.07 8.26
CA LEU A 332 5.55 -9.84 8.55
C LEU A 332 5.45 -9.40 10.02
N LYS A 333 4.23 -9.20 10.55
CA LYS A 333 4.04 -8.71 11.93
C LYS A 333 4.70 -9.60 12.99
N PRO A 334 4.56 -10.94 12.97
CA PRO A 334 5.24 -11.78 13.95
C PRO A 334 6.76 -11.68 13.90
N ALA A 335 7.36 -11.52 12.71
CA ALA A 335 8.81 -11.35 12.57
C ALA A 335 9.29 -10.02 13.15
N VAL A 336 8.56 -8.94 12.87
CA VAL A 336 8.85 -7.59 13.40
C VAL A 336 8.67 -7.54 14.92
N ALA A 337 7.68 -8.25 15.46
CA ALA A 337 7.35 -8.24 16.88
C ALA A 337 8.42 -8.88 17.81
N ILE A 338 9.41 -9.59 17.26
CA ILE A 338 10.51 -10.17 18.06
C ILE A 338 11.45 -9.07 18.58
N HIS A 339 11.72 -8.04 17.76
CA HIS A 339 12.55 -6.88 18.13
C HIS A 339 11.90 -5.59 17.60
N PRO A 340 10.78 -5.15 18.20
CA PRO A 340 10.06 -3.97 17.73
C PRO A 340 10.96 -2.74 17.60
N GLU A 341 11.84 -2.53 18.57
CA GLU A 341 12.77 -1.40 18.65
C GLU A 341 13.75 -1.30 17.48
N LEU A 342 14.04 -2.42 16.82
CA LEU A 342 14.94 -2.47 15.65
C LEU A 342 14.19 -2.65 14.33
N LEU A 343 12.97 -3.21 14.36
CA LEU A 343 12.29 -3.73 13.17
C LEU A 343 10.98 -3.02 12.85
N GLU A 344 10.47 -2.13 13.71
CA GLU A 344 9.20 -1.42 13.49
C GLU A 344 9.19 -0.61 12.19
N GLU A 345 10.35 -0.11 11.77
CA GLU A 345 10.52 0.60 10.50
C GLU A 345 10.41 -0.32 9.28
N ILE A 346 10.54 -1.65 9.44
CA ILE A 346 10.39 -2.63 8.35
C ILE A 346 8.91 -2.75 7.99
N THR A 347 8.45 -1.80 7.19
CA THR A 347 7.12 -1.80 6.60
C THR A 347 7.06 -2.71 5.37
N ARG A 348 5.85 -2.88 4.80
CA ARG A 348 5.62 -3.60 3.54
C ARG A 348 6.48 -3.13 2.36
N HIS A 349 7.03 -1.92 2.42
CA HIS A 349 7.86 -1.32 1.37
C HIS A 349 9.35 -1.30 1.73
N GLY A 350 9.72 -1.66 2.97
CA GLY A 350 11.08 -1.59 3.48
C GLY A 350 12.09 -2.33 2.60
N PHE A 351 11.80 -3.59 2.23
CA PHE A 351 12.70 -4.40 1.39
C PHE A 351 13.02 -3.74 0.04
N ARG A 352 12.05 -3.04 -0.55
CA ARG A 352 12.28 -2.34 -1.81
C ARG A 352 13.14 -1.09 -1.63
N HIS A 353 12.98 -0.37 -0.53
CA HIS A 353 13.85 0.75 -0.20
C HIS A 353 15.28 0.27 0.05
N ASN A 354 15.45 -0.81 0.84
CA ASN A 354 16.75 -1.43 1.08
C ASN A 354 17.43 -1.92 -0.22
N PHE A 355 16.67 -2.57 -1.10
CA PHE A 355 17.16 -2.97 -2.43
C PHE A 355 17.69 -1.78 -3.22
N ASN A 356 16.93 -0.68 -3.27
CA ASN A 356 17.34 0.53 -3.99
C ASN A 356 18.53 1.24 -3.33
N TYR A 357 18.66 1.18 -2.01
CA TYR A 357 19.80 1.69 -1.27
C TYR A 357 21.08 0.87 -1.56
N LYS A 358 20.99 -0.46 -1.54
CA LYS A 358 22.09 -1.36 -1.93
C LYS A 358 22.50 -1.14 -3.38
N LEU A 359 21.54 -0.90 -4.27
CA LEU A 359 21.80 -0.56 -5.66
C LEU A 359 22.56 0.77 -5.78
N SER A 360 22.20 1.80 -5.01
CA SER A 360 22.97 3.06 -4.97
C SER A 360 24.43 2.81 -4.59
N LYS A 361 24.66 2.10 -3.47
CA LYS A 361 26.02 1.78 -3.00
C LYS A 361 26.82 1.02 -4.05
N ARG A 362 26.18 0.09 -4.76
CA ARG A 362 26.85 -0.66 -5.83
C ARG A 362 27.23 0.24 -7.01
N ILE A 363 26.38 1.20 -7.35
CA ILE A 363 26.67 2.20 -8.38
C ILE A 363 27.83 3.10 -7.93
N ASP A 364 27.85 3.53 -6.67
CA ASP A 364 28.96 4.29 -6.05
C ASP A 364 30.30 3.54 -6.19
N GLU A 365 30.32 2.24 -5.84
CA GLU A 365 31.48 1.37 -5.98
C GLU A 365 31.97 1.25 -7.42
N ILE A 366 31.05 1.06 -8.38
CA ILE A 366 31.37 0.98 -9.81
C ILE A 366 31.97 2.31 -10.30
N ASN A 367 31.39 3.43 -9.88
CA ASN A 367 31.87 4.76 -10.25
C ASN A 367 33.23 5.07 -9.65
N LYS A 368 33.51 4.63 -8.42
CA LYS A 368 34.84 4.72 -7.82
C LYS A 368 35.85 3.87 -8.59
N ALA A 369 35.52 2.62 -8.89
CA ALA A 369 36.38 1.73 -9.66
C ALA A 369 36.63 2.23 -11.10
N ALA A 370 35.67 2.93 -11.71
CA ALA A 370 35.83 3.57 -13.01
C ALA A 370 36.84 4.73 -13.02
N LYS A 371 37.07 5.39 -11.87
CA LYS A 371 38.13 6.40 -11.73
C LYS A 371 39.53 5.76 -11.72
N GLU A 372 39.64 4.56 -11.16
CA GLU A 372 40.90 3.82 -11.04
C GLU A 372 41.21 2.98 -12.29
N ASN A 373 40.17 2.54 -13.02
CA ASN A 373 40.30 1.68 -14.19
C ASN A 373 39.46 2.17 -15.39
N PRO A 374 40.10 2.72 -16.45
CA PRO A 374 39.42 3.24 -17.64
C PRO A 374 38.57 2.21 -18.42
N LYS A 375 38.76 0.90 -18.17
CA LYS A 375 37.94 -0.15 -18.80
C LYS A 375 36.54 -0.25 -18.20
N ILE A 376 36.34 0.26 -16.97
CA ILE A 376 35.04 0.25 -16.30
C ILE A 376 34.29 1.53 -16.69
N LYS A 377 33.14 1.38 -17.33
CA LYS A 377 32.30 2.53 -17.70
C LYS A 377 31.53 3.04 -16.48
N PRO A 378 31.66 4.33 -16.11
CA PRO A 378 30.87 4.90 -15.04
C PRO A 378 29.38 4.91 -15.41
N ILE A 379 28.54 4.90 -14.37
CA ILE A 379 27.08 5.00 -14.46
C ILE A 379 26.71 6.42 -14.04
N ASN A 380 26.20 7.20 -14.99
CA ASN A 380 25.65 8.52 -14.73
C ASN A 380 24.21 8.45 -14.20
N GLU A 381 23.68 9.58 -13.72
CA GLU A 381 22.35 9.66 -13.12
C GLU A 381 21.23 9.17 -14.05
N LYS A 382 21.30 9.51 -15.35
CA LYS A 382 20.32 9.07 -16.34
C LYS A 382 20.30 7.55 -16.48
N LYS A 383 21.49 6.92 -16.54
CA LYS A 383 21.63 5.47 -16.63
C LYS A 383 21.23 4.78 -15.33
N GLU A 384 21.51 5.39 -14.18
CA GLU A 384 21.03 4.92 -12.89
C GLU A 384 19.49 4.92 -12.83
N ILE A 385 18.83 6.00 -13.26
CA ILE A 385 17.37 6.07 -13.36
C ILE A 385 16.83 4.95 -14.26
N GLN A 386 17.45 4.70 -15.42
CA GLN A 386 17.05 3.63 -16.33
C GLN A 386 17.21 2.24 -15.70
N ILE A 387 18.36 1.96 -15.05
CA ILE A 387 18.60 0.70 -14.35
C ILE A 387 17.55 0.50 -13.25
N ARG A 388 17.27 1.54 -12.46
CA ARG A 388 16.26 1.50 -11.42
C ARG A 388 14.90 1.20 -12.03
N LYS A 389 14.48 1.91 -13.08
CA LYS A 389 13.19 1.69 -13.73
C LYS A 389 13.03 0.26 -14.21
N GLU A 390 14.06 -0.31 -14.83
CA GLU A 390 14.06 -1.69 -15.31
C GLU A 390 13.91 -2.68 -14.15
N LEU A 391 14.78 -2.60 -13.14
CA LEU A 391 14.78 -3.53 -12.00
C LEU A 391 13.55 -3.40 -11.10
N ASN A 392 12.95 -2.21 -11.05
CA ASN A 392 11.78 -1.91 -10.23
C ASN A 392 10.46 -2.02 -11.02
N GLY A 393 10.48 -1.98 -12.36
CA GLY A 393 9.28 -1.91 -13.19
C GLY A 393 8.54 -0.57 -13.06
N TRP A 394 9.27 0.54 -12.89
CA TRP A 394 8.65 1.87 -12.79
C TRP A 394 8.43 2.49 -14.17
N SER A 395 7.23 3.04 -14.38
CA SER A 395 6.90 3.76 -15.61
C SER A 395 7.43 5.20 -15.62
N SER A 396 7.50 5.85 -14.45
CA SER A 396 7.85 7.26 -14.31
C SER A 396 9.25 7.47 -13.72
N ASP A 397 10.01 8.39 -14.33
CA ASP A 397 11.34 8.80 -13.89
C ASP A 397 11.30 9.46 -12.52
N LYS A 398 10.26 10.25 -12.22
CA LYS A 398 10.04 10.92 -10.94
C LYS A 398 10.13 9.98 -9.73
N THR A 399 9.69 8.72 -9.88
CA THR A 399 9.80 7.76 -8.77
C THR A 399 11.25 7.32 -8.54
N ALA A 400 12.04 7.19 -9.61
CA ALA A 400 13.45 6.85 -9.53
C ALA A 400 14.30 8.03 -9.05
N GLU A 401 13.99 9.25 -9.51
CA GLU A 401 14.67 10.50 -9.12
C GLU A 401 14.70 10.70 -7.60
N THR A 402 13.66 10.27 -6.89
CA THR A 402 13.65 10.37 -5.42
C THR A 402 14.80 9.63 -4.74
N TYR A 403 15.40 8.62 -5.37
CA TYR A 403 16.57 7.90 -4.85
C TYR A 403 17.88 8.62 -5.16
N ASN A 404 17.92 9.48 -6.18
CA ASN A 404 19.09 10.31 -6.49
C ASN A 404 19.25 11.48 -5.52
N LEU A 405 18.17 11.88 -4.82
CA LEU A 405 18.22 12.88 -3.74
C LEU A 405 19.26 12.54 -2.67
N ARG A 406 19.55 11.24 -2.46
CA ARG A 406 20.63 10.78 -1.58
C ARG A 406 21.98 11.32 -2.03
N HIS A 407 22.34 11.20 -3.30
CA HIS A 407 23.63 11.67 -3.81
C HIS A 407 23.76 13.17 -3.63
N ILE A 408 22.72 13.92 -3.99
CA ILE A 408 22.69 15.38 -3.82
C ILE A 408 22.88 15.74 -2.35
N ARG A 409 22.25 15.00 -1.43
CA ARG A 409 22.37 15.25 0.01
C ARG A 409 23.72 14.86 0.59
N GLU A 410 24.21 13.65 0.31
CA GLU A 410 25.52 13.19 0.78
C GLU A 410 26.65 14.06 0.22
N GLU A 411 26.52 14.51 -1.02
CA GLU A 411 27.42 15.48 -1.65
C GLU A 411 27.36 16.85 -0.95
N ALA A 412 26.15 17.38 -0.72
CA ALA A 412 25.97 18.65 -0.01
C ALA A 412 26.51 18.60 1.42
N ASP A 413 26.24 17.52 2.16
CA ASP A 413 26.77 17.29 3.50
C ASP A 413 28.30 17.20 3.49
N ARG A 414 28.89 16.55 2.46
CA ARG A 414 30.36 16.46 2.31
C ARG A 414 30.97 17.83 2.03
N VAL A 415 30.45 18.58 1.06
CA VAL A 415 30.93 19.93 0.70
C VAL A 415 30.86 20.87 1.90
N MET A 416 29.76 20.82 2.66
CA MET A 416 29.63 21.63 3.89
C MET A 416 30.64 21.24 4.96
N ARG A 417 30.91 19.94 5.16
CA ARG A 417 31.95 19.50 6.11
C ARG A 417 33.35 19.90 5.67
N GLU A 418 33.67 19.79 4.38
CA GLU A 418 34.95 20.22 3.83
C GLU A 418 35.18 21.72 4.02
N ASP A 419 34.14 22.56 3.84
CA ASP A 419 34.20 23.99 4.12
C ASP A 419 34.38 24.28 5.63
N MET A 420 33.62 23.60 6.50
CA MET A 420 33.78 23.70 7.95
C MET A 420 35.20 23.32 8.40
N ASP A 421 35.77 22.24 7.86
CA ASP A 421 37.13 21.79 8.15
C ASP A 421 38.17 22.79 7.62
N HIS A 422 37.96 23.35 6.43
CA HIS A 422 38.81 24.40 5.86
C HIS A 422 38.87 25.64 6.76
N TRP A 423 37.72 26.16 7.20
CA TRP A 423 37.65 27.32 8.11
C TRP A 423 38.20 27.01 9.50
N THR A 424 37.95 25.81 10.03
CA THR A 424 38.51 25.37 11.32
C THR A 424 40.03 25.30 11.26
N ASN A 425 40.59 24.79 10.16
CA ASN A 425 42.03 24.69 9.98
C ASN A 425 42.68 26.06 9.75
N ARG A 426 41.98 27.01 9.09
CA ARG A 426 42.45 28.39 8.95
C ARG A 426 42.48 29.12 10.31
N ALA A 427 41.42 29.02 11.10
CA ALA A 427 41.34 29.61 12.43
C ALA A 427 42.39 29.06 13.42
N LYS A 428 42.89 27.83 13.20
CA LYS A 428 44.01 27.24 13.95
C LYS A 428 45.39 27.72 13.50
N LYS A 429 45.53 28.22 12.26
CA LYS A 429 46.78 28.79 11.73
C LYS A 429 46.96 30.27 12.05
N ASP A 430 45.85 30.97 12.32
CA ASP A 430 45.83 32.38 12.71
C ASP A 430 45.96 32.59 14.24
N LYS A 431 46.18 31.50 14.99
CA LYS A 431 46.61 31.48 16.41
C LYS A 431 48.05 31.00 16.48
#